data_AF-A0A7C7NUF0-F1
#
_entry.id   AF-A0A7C7NUF0-F1
#
_cell.length_a   1.000
_cell.length_b   1.000
_cell.length_c   1.000
_cell.angle_alpha   90.00
_cell.angle_beta   90.00
_cell.angle_gamma   90.00
#
_symmetry.space_group_name_H-M   'P 1'
#
loop_
_entity.id
_entity.type
_entity.pdbx_description
1 polymer ?
#
loop_
_entity_poly.entity_id
_entity_poly.type
_entity_poly.pdbx_seq_one_letter_code
_entity_poly.pdbx_strand_id
1 'polypeptide(L)' 'MVEALLGNGVSVYAISADLSMRSVSQPIEGVTAVDYAGFVDLVEEHPLHSWL' A
#
# COMPACT_ATOMS: atom_id res chain seq x y z
N MET A 1 2.67 14.12 0.73
CA MET A 1 3.53 13.14 1.43
C MET A 1 3.74 11.89 0.59
N VAL A 2 2.68 11.14 0.26
CA VAL A 2 2.76 9.91 -0.57
C VAL A 2 3.40 10.17 -1.95
N GLU A 3 2.99 11.23 -2.65
CA GLU A 3 3.55 11.60 -3.95
C GLU A 3 5.06 11.86 -3.91
N ALA A 4 5.57 12.41 -2.80
CA ALA A 4 7.01 12.62 -2.62
C ALA A 4 7.77 11.31 -2.40
N LEU A 5 7.16 10.34 -1.71
CA LEU A 5 7.73 8.99 -1.55
C LEU A 5 7.81 8.28 -2.91
N LEU A 6 6.73 8.35 -3.69
CA LEU A 6 6.67 7.81 -5.04
C LEU A 6 7.74 8.46 -5.95
N GLY A 7 7.91 9.78 -5.86
CA GLY A 7 8.96 10.50 -6.59
C GLY A 7 10.40 10.12 -6.19
N ASN A 8 10.59 9.58 -4.99
CA ASN A 8 11.87 9.08 -4.50
C ASN A 8 12.09 7.58 -4.77
N GLY A 9 11.21 6.94 -5.55
CA GLY A 9 11.32 5.53 -5.91
C GLY A 9 10.87 4.55 -4.83
N VAL A 10 10.17 5.04 -3.79
CA VAL A 10 9.56 4.16 -2.77
C VAL A 10 8.27 3.57 -3.33
N SER A 11 8.15 2.24 -3.29
CA SER A 11 6.90 1.56 -3.65
C SER A 11 5.89 1.69 -2.53
N VAL A 12 4.67 2.14 -2.85
CA VAL A 12 3.60 2.37 -1.87
C VAL A 12 2.41 1.49 -2.20
N TYR A 13 1.89 0.79 -1.19
CA TYR A 13 0.78 -0.14 -1.32
C TYR A 13 -0.40 0.26 -0.44
N ALA A 14 -1.60 -0.12 -0.86
CA ALA A 14 -2.83 0.07 -0.09
C ALA A 14 -3.66 -1.22 -0.08
N ILE A 15 -4.26 -1.56 1.07
CA ILE A 15 -5.09 -2.76 1.21
C ILE A 15 -6.42 -2.56 0.51
N SER A 16 -6.71 -3.39 -0.48
CA SER A 16 -7.90 -3.29 -1.35
C SER A 16 -9.20 -3.44 -0.57
N ALA A 17 -9.26 -4.35 0.40
CA ALA A 17 -10.40 -4.52 1.29
C ALA A 17 -10.70 -3.23 2.08
N ASP A 18 -9.67 -2.54 2.55
CA ASP A 18 -9.78 -1.28 3.30
C ASP A 18 -10.22 -0.10 2.41
N LEU A 19 -9.74 -0.06 1.17
CA LEU A 19 -10.19 0.92 0.18
C LEU A 19 -11.68 0.73 -0.11
N SER A 20 -12.11 -0.52 -0.36
CA SER A 20 -13.51 -0.86 -0.62
C SER A 20 -14.43 -0.49 0.55
N MET A 21 -14.07 -0.87 1.77
CA MET A 21 -14.84 -0.54 2.98
C MET A 21 -14.99 0.97 3.20
N ARG A 22 -14.03 1.77 2.72
CA ARG A 22 -14.05 3.24 2.81
C ARG A 22 -14.63 3.90 1.56
N SER A 23 -15.18 3.11 0.62
CA SER A 23 -15.71 3.61 -0.66
C SER A 23 -14.69 4.41 -1.48
N VAL A 24 -13.40 4.08 -1.35
CA VAL A 24 -12.32 4.64 -2.17
C VAL A 24 -12.17 3.76 -3.41
N SER A 25 -12.59 4.28 -4.56
CA SER A 25 -12.59 3.55 -5.83
C SER A 25 -11.23 3.50 -6.52
N GLN A 26 -10.40 4.53 -6.32
CA GLN A 26 -9.08 4.68 -6.93
C GLN A 26 -8.12 5.27 -5.89
N PRO A 27 -6.99 4.62 -5.59
CA PRO A 27 -5.95 5.23 -4.76
C PRO A 27 -5.21 6.33 -5.54
N ILE A 28 -4.31 7.04 -4.86
CA ILE A 28 -3.42 8.02 -5.48
C ILE A 28 -2.63 7.33 -6.62
N GLU A 29 -2.42 8.04 -7.74
CA GLU A 29 -1.63 7.54 -8.86
C GLU A 29 -0.25 7.05 -8.40
N GLY A 30 0.15 5.85 -8.84
CA GLY A 30 1.39 5.18 -8.42
C GLY A 30 1.29 4.34 -7.15
N VAL A 31 0.19 4.43 -6.38
CA VAL A 31 -0.09 3.51 -5.27
C VAL A 31 -0.69 2.21 -5.80
N THR A 32 -0.11 1.08 -5.41
CA THR A 32 -0.58 -0.24 -5.82
C THR A 32 -1.59 -0.80 -4.82
N ALA A 33 -2.78 -1.18 -5.28
CA ALA A 33 -3.75 -1.87 -4.43
C ALA A 33 -3.38 -3.36 -4.32
N VAL A 34 -3.38 -3.90 -3.11
CA VAL A 34 -3.04 -5.29 -2.80
C VAL A 34 -4.09 -5.90 -1.87
N ASP A 35 -4.36 -7.20 -1.99
CA ASP A 35 -5.21 -7.92 -1.03
C ASP A 35 -4.41 -8.41 0.19
N TYR A 36 -5.06 -9.17 1.07
CA TYR A 36 -4.38 -9.71 2.25
C TYR A 36 -3.34 -10.78 1.92
N ALA A 37 -3.49 -11.52 0.81
CA ALA A 37 -2.48 -12.49 0.40
C ALA A 37 -1.20 -11.76 -0.03
N GLY A 38 -1.31 -10.75 -0.90
CA GLY A 38 -0.14 -9.96 -1.28
C GLY A 38 0.44 -9.11 -0.15
N PHE A 39 -0.35 -8.75 0.87
CA PHE A 39 0.21 -8.16 2.09
C PHE A 39 1.09 -9.15 2.86
N VAL A 40 0.70 -10.42 2.95
CA VAL A 40 1.54 -11.47 3.56
C VAL A 40 2.84 -11.60 2.78
N ASP A 41 2.77 -11.67 1.45
CA ASP A 41 3.97 -11.74 0.59
C ASP A 41 4.94 -10.56 0.87
N LEU A 42 4.42 -9.33 0.97
CA LEU A 42 5.24 -8.14 1.27
C LEU A 42 5.94 -8.21 2.64
N VAL A 43 5.27 -8.78 3.64
CA VAL A 43 5.84 -8.94 4.99
C VAL A 43 6.88 -10.06 5.02
N GLU A 44 6.73 -11.08 4.19
CA GLU A 44 7.73 -12.15 4.05
C GLU A 44 9.00 -11.66 3.33
N GLU A 45 8.86 -10.76 2.35
CA GLU A 45 9.98 -10.24 1.55
C GLU A 45 10.77 -9.13 2.23
N HIS A 46 10.20 -8.43 3.22
CA HIS A 46 10.78 -7.20 3.78
C HIS A 46 10.77 -7.16 5.31
N PRO A 47 11.80 -6.55 5.95
CA PRO A 47 11.77 -6.26 7.38
C PRO A 47 10.58 -5.38 7.76
N LEU A 48 9.83 -5.78 8.79
CA LEU A 48 8.63 -5.10 9.23
C LEU A 48 8.94 -3.97 10.23
N HIS A 49 8.39 -2.79 9.98
CA HIS A 49 8.25 -1.73 10.98
C HIS A 49 6.80 -1.23 11.02
N SER A 50 6.18 -1.28 12.20
CA SER A 50 4.79 -0.87 12.39
C SER A 50 4.74 0.53 13.00
N TRP A 51 3.98 1.42 12.34
CA TRP A 51 3.64 2.75 12.84
C TRP A 51 2.25 2.66 13.48
N LEU A 52 2.18 2.70 14.82
CA LEU A 52 0.95 2.64 15.62
C LEU A 52 0.50 4.03 16.07
#